data_AF-A0A519ZJF2-F1
#
_entry.id   AF-A0A519ZJF2-F1
#
_cell.length_a   1.000
_cell.length_b   1.000
_cell.length_c   1.000
_cell.angle_alpha   90.00
_cell.angle_beta   90.00
_cell.angle_gamma   90.00
#
_symmetry.space_group_name_H-M   'P 1'
#
loop_
_entity.id
_entity.type
_entity.pdbx_description
1 polymer ?
#
loop_
_entity_poly.entity_id
_entity_poly.type
_entity_poly.pdbx_seq_one_letter_code
_entity_poly.pdbx_strand_id
1 'polypeptide(L)' 'MRRAHLHQHPGLRQTAAFIASRRAQGVSFRQLAGELNALGFTAPRGGTFNQKQVQRLYERFSLVTTMPAAN' A
#
# COMPACT_ATOMS: atom_id res chain seq x y z
N MET A 1 21.77 -15.84 -18.59
CA MET A 1 21.86 -15.17 -17.27
C MET A 1 20.91 -13.97 -17.23
N ARG A 2 19.65 -14.15 -16.82
CA ARG A 2 18.76 -13.07 -16.36
C ARG A 2 17.59 -13.69 -15.59
N ARG A 3 17.87 -14.27 -14.42
CA ARG A 3 16.84 -14.55 -13.42
C ARG A 3 16.34 -13.19 -12.95
N ALA A 4 15.43 -12.60 -13.71
CA ALA A 4 14.72 -11.40 -13.28
C ALA A 4 14.16 -11.74 -11.91
N HIS A 5 14.53 -10.95 -10.90
CA HIS A 5 13.86 -10.97 -9.62
C HIS A 5 12.37 -10.93 -9.92
N LEU A 6 11.69 -12.06 -9.74
CA LEU A 6 10.25 -12.10 -9.56
C LEU A 6 10.06 -11.33 -8.26
N HIS A 7 10.01 -9.99 -8.35
CA HIS A 7 9.66 -9.13 -7.25
C HIS A 7 8.28 -9.62 -6.83
N GLN A 8 8.23 -10.47 -5.80
CA GLN A 8 6.99 -10.96 -5.26
C GLN A 8 6.20 -9.72 -4.87
N HIS A 9 5.18 -9.40 -5.66
CA HIS A 9 4.36 -8.24 -5.39
C HIS A 9 3.54 -8.57 -4.14
N PRO A 10 3.76 -7.84 -3.03
CA PRO A 10 2.94 -8.06 -1.85
C PRO A 10 1.48 -7.80 -2.23
N GLY A 11 0.61 -8.71 -1.82
CA GLY A 11 -0.81 -8.61 -2.14
C GLY A 11 -1.39 -7.32 -1.58
N LEU A 12 -2.52 -6.86 -2.14
CA LEU A 12 -3.15 -5.58 -1.75
C LEU A 12 -3.34 -5.41 -0.24
N ARG A 13 -3.64 -6.50 0.48
CA ARG A 13 -3.78 -6.51 1.94
C ARG A 13 -2.46 -6.20 2.66
N GLN A 14 -1.35 -6.78 2.21
CA GLN A 14 -0.02 -6.53 2.80
C GLN A 14 0.40 -5.08 2.55
N THR A 15 0.17 -4.57 1.34
CA THR A 15 0.41 -3.16 1.00
C THR A 15 -0.42 -2.23 1.88
N ALA A 16 -1.70 -2.53 2.09
CA ALA A 16 -2.56 -1.74 2.97
C ALA A 16 -2.11 -1.78 4.44
N ALA A 17 -1.70 -2.94 4.96
CA ALA A 17 -1.17 -3.07 6.32
C ALA A 17 0.13 -2.28 6.51
N PHE A 18 1.03 -2.31 5.53
CA PHE A 18 2.25 -1.49 5.54
C PHE A 18 1.91 -0.01 5.57
N ILE A 19 0.99 0.45 4.71
CA ILE A 19 0.53 1.83 4.68
C ILE A 19 -0.04 2.26 6.04
N ALA A 20 -0.91 1.44 6.65
CA ALA A 20 -1.50 1.74 7.95
C ALA A 20 -0.45 1.87 9.06
N SER A 21 0.52 0.96 9.13
CA SER A 21 1.62 1.02 10.09
C SER A 21 2.44 2.31 9.95
N ARG A 22 2.79 2.70 8.73
CA ARG A 22 3.54 3.94 8.47
C ARG A 22 2.71 5.19 8.73
N ARG A 23 1.39 5.16 8.50
CA ARG A 23 0.49 6.27 8.84
C ARG A 23 0.40 6.49 10.35
N ALA A 24 0.41 5.43 11.15
CA ALA A 24 0.48 5.55 12.62
C ALA A 24 1.78 6.22 13.09
N GLN A 25 2.86 6.13 12.29
CA GLN A 25 4.14 6.82 12.53
C GLN A 25 4.16 8.27 11.99
N GLY A 26 3.04 8.79 11.47
CA GLY A 26 2.95 10.15 10.93
C GLY A 26 3.48 10.34 9.51
N VAL A 27 3.92 9.27 8.82
CA VAL A 27 4.49 9.35 7.47
C VAL A 27 3.44 9.81 6.46
N SER A 28 3.73 10.82 5.65
CA SER A 28 2.77 11.33 4.65
C SER A 28 2.51 10.33 3.52
N PHE A 29 1.34 10.41 2.87
CA PHE A 29 1.01 9.57 1.72
C PHE A 29 1.98 9.75 0.53
N ARG A 30 2.58 10.94 0.39
CA ARG A 30 3.58 11.21 -0.65
C ARG A 30 4.88 10.47 -0.36
N GLN A 31 5.35 10.49 0.89
CA GLN A 31 6.53 9.72 1.31
C GLN A 31 6.28 8.22 1.16
N LEU A 32 5.09 7.74 1.56
CA LEU A 32 4.71 6.34 1.39
C LEU A 32 4.71 5.87 -0.05
N ALA A 33 4.24 6.70 -0.99
CA ALA A 33 4.34 6.37 -2.42
C ALA A 33 5.80 6.15 -2.84
N GLY A 34 6.71 7.02 -2.40
CA GLY A 34 8.14 6.88 -2.63
C GLY A 34 8.71 5.59 -2.03
N GLU A 35 8.39 5.29 -0.77
CA GLU A 35 8.82 4.07 -0.08
C GLU A 35 8.32 2.80 -0.77
N LEU A 36 7.03 2.75 -1.12
CA LEU A 36 6.45 1.61 -1.83
C LEU A 36 7.16 1.36 -3.16
N ASN A 37 7.41 2.41 -3.94
CA ASN A 37 8.13 2.31 -5.21
C ASN A 37 9.59 1.88 -5.02
N ALA A 38 10.28 2.41 -4.01
CA ALA A 38 11.65 2.04 -3.69
C ALA A 38 11.78 0.58 -3.22
N LEU A 39 10.75 0.08 -2.53
CA LEU A 39 10.64 -1.32 -2.10
C LEU A 39 10.15 -2.27 -3.21
N GLY A 40 9.85 -1.75 -4.40
CA GLY A 40 9.39 -2.56 -5.55
C GLY A 40 7.92 -3.01 -5.47
N PHE A 41 7.12 -2.37 -4.62
CA PHE A 41 5.67 -2.59 -4.59
C PHE A 41 5.08 -2.01 -5.88
N THR A 42 4.23 -2.78 -6.55
CA THR A 42 3.52 -2.32 -7.75
C THR A 42 2.06 -2.02 -7.44
N ALA A 43 1.56 -0.97 -8.07
CA ALA A 43 0.13 -0.69 -8.07
C ALA A 43 -0.62 -1.83 -8.80
N PRO A 44 -1.93 -2.02 -8.56
CA PRO A 44 -2.73 -3.12 -9.15
C PRO A 44 -2.70 -3.27 -10.67
N ARG A 45 -2.24 -2.24 -11.40
CA ARG A 45 -2.08 -2.24 -12.86
C ARG A 45 -0.61 -2.32 -13.31
N GLY A 46 0.30 -2.75 -12.44
CA GLY A 46 1.72 -2.93 -12.74
C GLY A 46 2.56 -1.64 -12.76
N GLY A 47 2.01 -0.50 -12.32
CA GLY A 47 2.71 0.79 -12.30
C GLY A 47 3.23 1.21 -10.92
N THR A 48 3.82 2.40 -10.84
CA THR A 48 4.23 3.01 -9.57
C THR A 48 3.03 3.48 -8.75
N PHE A 49 3.20 3.53 -7.42
CA PHE A 49 2.28 4.20 -6.53
C PHE A 49 2.46 5.72 -6.61
N ASN A 50 1.35 6.44 -6.68
CA ASN A 50 1.26 7.86 -6.39
C ASN A 50 0.48 8.11 -5.09
N GLN A 51 0.60 9.32 -4.56
CA GLN A 51 -0.05 9.74 -3.30
C GLN A 51 -1.56 9.42 -3.26
N LYS A 52 -2.30 9.74 -4.34
CA LYS A 52 -3.75 9.50 -4.41
C LYS A 52 -4.10 8.01 -4.39
N GLN A 53 -3.26 7.16 -4.97
CA GLN A 53 -3.46 5.70 -4.92
C GLN A 53 -3.22 5.16 -3.51
N VAL A 54 -2.16 5.61 -2.83
CA VAL A 54 -1.86 5.22 -1.45
C VAL A 54 -2.98 5.65 -0.51
N GLN A 55 -3.46 6.88 -0.64
CA GLN A 55 -4.59 7.40 0.15
C GLN A 55 -5.85 6.55 -0.04
N ARG A 56 -6.28 6.32 -1.30
CA ARG A 56 -7.48 5.50 -1.57
C ARG A 56 -7.34 4.07 -1.06
N LEU A 57 -6.13 3.51 -1.12
CA LEU A 57 -5.86 2.17 -0.59
C LEU A 57 -5.98 2.16 0.93
N TYR A 58 -5.43 3.16 1.61
CA TYR A 58 -5.57 3.33 3.05
C TYR A 58 -7.03 3.48 3.48
N GLU A 59 -7.79 4.36 2.83
CA GLU A 59 -9.20 4.60 3.13
C GLU A 59 -10.03 3.33 2.93
N ARG A 60 -9.84 2.63 1.80
CA ARG A 60 -10.57 1.40 1.49
C ARG A 60 -10.39 0.33 2.56
N PHE A 61 -9.18 0.14 3.07
CA PHE A 61 -8.89 -0.89 4.07
C PHE A 61 -9.13 -0.43 5.52
N SER A 62 -9.02 0.88 5.79
CA SER A 62 -9.39 1.46 7.09
C SER A 62 -10.90 1.43 7.31
N LEU A 63 -11.69 1.66 6.26
CA LEU A 63 -13.16 1.57 6.33
C LEU A 63 -13.63 0.13 6.58
N VAL A 64 -12.99 -0.87 5.94
CA VAL A 64 -13.31 -2.28 6.15
C VAL A 64 -13.00 -2.75 7.58
N THR A 65 -12.00 -2.17 8.24
CA THR A 65 -11.66 -2.55 9.63
C THR A 65 -12.41 -1.76 10.69
N THR A 66 -13.15 -0.70 10.32
CA THR A 66 -13.84 0.23 11.25
C THR A 66 -15.36 0.10 11.22
N MET A 67 -15.93 -0.95 10.63
CA MET A 67 -17.35 -1.26 10.84
C MET A 67 -17.49 -2.13 12.11
N PRO A 68 -17.92 -1.58 13.27
CA PRO A 68 -18.50 -2.44 14.29
C PRO A 68 -19.77 -3.04 13.69
N ALA A 69 -19.91 -4.36 13.78
CA ALA A 69 -21.17 -5.02 13.52
C ALA A 69 -22.24 -4.37 14.40
N ALA A 70 -23.18 -3.67 13.78
CA ALA A 70 -24.43 -3.26 14.39
C ALA A 70 -25.52 -4.15 13.83
N ASN A 71 -25.66 -5.34 14.42
CA ASN A 71 -26.92 -5.98 14.86
C ASN A 71 -26.58 -7.29 15.57
#